data_AF-A0A2V6WWT9-F1
#
_entry.id   AF-A0A2V6WWT9-F1
#
_cell.length_a   1.000
_cell.length_b   1.000
_cell.length_c   1.000
_cell.angle_alpha   90.00
_cell.angle_beta   90.00
_cell.angle_gamma   90.00
#
_symmetry.space_group_name_H-M   'P 1'
#
loop_
_entity.id
_entity.type
_entity.pdbx_description
1 polymer ?
#
loop_
_entity_poly.entity_id
_entity_poly.type
_entity_poly.pdbx_seq_one_letter_code
_entity_poly.pdbx_strand_id
1 'polypeptide(L)'
;EPLARLPLGQYHRISMVATPDGSLLVSGGFHIGRVFRVAPDGRVATLAQDLADPEGIALDPAGRVYVAESALHRIVRLRLPPP
;
A
#
# COMPACT_ATOMS: atom_id res chain seq x y z
N GLU A 1 -6.46 -16.20 -14.70
CA GLU A 1 -6.10 -16.30 -13.27
C GLU A 1 -5.70 -14.92 -12.75
N PRO A 2 -6.19 -14.47 -11.58
CA PRO A 2 -5.70 -13.23 -10.97
C PRO A 2 -4.23 -13.38 -10.53
N LEU A 3 -3.43 -12.31 -10.62
CA LEU A 3 -2.04 -12.33 -10.12
C LEU A 3 -2.00 -12.61 -8.61
N ALA A 4 -2.87 -11.93 -7.85
CA ALA A 4 -2.95 -12.07 -6.40
C ALA A 4 -4.36 -11.76 -5.89
N ARG A 5 -4.67 -12.25 -4.69
CA ARG A 5 -5.84 -11.84 -3.91
C ARG A 5 -5.35 -11.21 -2.61
N LEU A 6 -5.77 -9.98 -2.34
CA LEU A 6 -5.49 -9.34 -1.06
C LEU A 6 -6.31 -10.02 0.06
N PRO A 7 -5.89 -9.91 1.34
CA PRO A 7 -6.65 -10.44 2.47
C PRO A 7 -8.11 -9.95 2.45
N LEU A 8 -9.03 -10.80 2.94
CA LEU A 8 -10.45 -10.48 2.99
C LEU A 8 -10.71 -9.20 3.80
N GLY A 9 -11.64 -8.38 3.32
CA GLY A 9 -12.09 -7.17 3.99
C GLY A 9 -12.88 -6.25 3.06
N GLN A 10 -13.34 -5.11 3.59
CA GLN A 10 -14.13 -4.14 2.83
C GLN A 10 -13.24 -3.05 2.23
N TYR A 11 -12.93 -3.20 0.95
CA TYR A 11 -12.16 -2.22 0.20
C TYR A 11 -13.12 -1.25 -0.52
N HIS A 12 -13.08 0.02 -0.14
CA HIS A 12 -13.85 1.07 -0.82
C HIS A 12 -12.97 2.01 -1.65
N ARG A 13 -11.71 2.19 -1.25
CA ARG A 13 -10.75 3.08 -1.91
C ARG A 13 -9.41 2.35 -1.99
N ILE A 14 -8.94 2.15 -3.21
CA ILE A 14 -7.71 1.42 -3.52
C ILE A 14 -6.91 2.24 -4.50
N SER A 15 -5.62 2.36 -4.26
CA SER A 15 -4.64 2.85 -5.22
C SER A 15 -3.45 1.90 -5.25
N MET A 16 -2.64 1.96 -6.31
CA MET A 16 -1.43 1.16 -6.42
C MET A 16 -0.32 1.89 -7.16
N VAL A 17 0.93 1.52 -6.84
CA VAL A 17 2.12 2.02 -7.52
C VAL A 17 3.12 0.89 -7.73
N ALA A 18 3.75 0.86 -8.91
CA ALA A 18 4.81 -0.09 -9.21
C ALA A 18 6.13 0.33 -8.54
N THR A 19 6.93 -0.67 -8.16
CA THR A 19 8.27 -0.47 -7.61
C THR A 19 9.34 -0.94 -8.61
N PRO A 20 10.59 -0.43 -8.52
CA PRO A 20 11.67 -0.85 -9.42
C PRO A 20 11.98 -2.35 -9.40
N ASP A 21 11.65 -3.06 -8.31
CA ASP A 21 11.85 -4.51 -8.18
C ASP A 21 10.74 -5.35 -8.84
N GLY A 22 9.77 -4.70 -9.49
CA GLY A 22 8.64 -5.33 -10.17
C GLY A 22 7.44 -5.61 -9.27
N SER A 23 7.53 -5.36 -7.96
CA SER A 23 6.39 -5.47 -7.05
C SER A 23 5.41 -4.31 -7.21
N LEU A 24 4.19 -4.50 -6.74
CA LEU A 24 3.18 -3.44 -6.57
C LEU A 24 3.02 -3.12 -5.09
N LEU A 25 2.94 -1.84 -4.76
CA LEU A 25 2.38 -1.39 -3.48
C LEU A 25 0.92 -1.04 -3.68
N VAL A 26 0.05 -1.49 -2.78
CA VAL A 26 -1.39 -1.32 -2.88
C VAL A 26 -1.92 -0.74 -1.58
N SER A 27 -2.60 0.42 -1.64
CA SER A 27 -3.29 0.98 -0.48
C SER A 27 -4.68 0.34 -0.32
N GLY A 28 -5.00 -0.09 0.89
CA GLY A 28 -6.33 -0.52 1.29
C GLY A 28 -6.93 0.51 2.22
N GLY A 29 -7.78 1.37 1.66
CA GLY A 29 -8.51 2.40 2.40
C GLY A 29 -9.61 1.86 3.30
N PHE A 30 -10.32 2.79 3.93
CA PHE A 30 -11.48 2.57 4.79
C PHE A 30 -11.20 1.57 5.91
N HIS A 31 -11.95 0.46 5.98
CA HIS A 31 -11.80 -0.55 7.03
C HIS A 31 -10.51 -1.38 6.95
N ILE A 32 -9.76 -1.29 5.85
CA ILE A 32 -8.54 -2.07 5.69
C ILE A 32 -7.36 -1.41 6.41
N GLY A 33 -7.21 -0.08 6.30
CA GLY A 33 -6.20 0.70 7.02
C GLY A 33 -4.76 0.24 6.81
N ARG A 34 -4.42 -0.29 5.62
CA ARG A 34 -3.13 -0.95 5.35
C ARG A 34 -2.56 -0.59 4.00
N VAL A 35 -1.25 -0.78 3.85
CA VAL A 35 -0.58 -0.89 2.56
C VAL A 35 -0.02 -2.30 2.42
N PHE A 36 -0.25 -2.92 1.27
CA PHE A 36 0.28 -4.22 0.92
C PHE A 36 1.42 -4.08 -0.10
N ARG A 37 2.36 -5.03 -0.06
CA ARG A 37 3.28 -5.30 -1.16
C ARG A 37 2.86 -6.60 -1.83
N VAL A 38 2.69 -6.56 -3.14
CA VAL A 38 2.39 -7.73 -3.99
C VAL A 38 3.62 -7.99 -4.85
N ALA A 39 4.28 -9.12 -4.62
CA ALA A 39 5.45 -9.52 -5.39
C ALA A 39 5.06 -10.00 -6.81
N PRO A 40 6.01 -10.03 -7.77
CA PRO A 40 5.75 -10.49 -9.14
C PRO A 40 5.21 -11.94 -9.22
N ASP A 41 5.49 -12.77 -8.22
CA ASP A 41 5.00 -14.14 -8.08
C ASP A 41 3.58 -14.23 -7.48
N GLY A 42 2.95 -13.08 -7.18
CA GLY A 42 1.62 -12.99 -6.60
C GLY A 42 1.59 -13.04 -5.07
N ARG A 43 2.73 -13.20 -4.39
CA ARG A 43 2.76 -13.23 -2.92
C ARG A 43 2.44 -11.86 -2.33
N VAL A 44 1.50 -11.83 -1.39
CA VAL A 44 1.05 -10.60 -0.71
C VAL A 44 1.64 -10.51 0.70
N ALA A 45 2.20 -9.36 1.04
CA ALA A 45 2.66 -9.03 2.40
C ALA A 45 2.05 -7.71 2.86
N THR A 46 1.79 -7.56 4.16
CA THR A 46 1.44 -6.25 4.74
C THR A 46 2.72 -5.46 4.92
N LEU A 47 2.79 -4.29 4.28
CA LEU A 47 3.93 -3.38 4.34
C LEU A 47 3.76 -2.33 5.46
N ALA A 48 2.54 -1.86 5.65
CA ALA A 48 2.16 -0.95 6.72
C ALA A 48 0.71 -1.21 7.15
N GLN A 49 0.40 -0.86 8.39
CA GLN A 49 -0.90 -1.02 9.02
C GLN A 49 -1.20 0.16 9.93
N ASP A 50 -2.40 0.16 10.53
CA ASP A 50 -2.86 1.21 11.45
C ASP A 50 -2.88 2.60 10.81
N LEU A 51 -3.15 2.63 9.49
CA LEU A 51 -3.32 3.85 8.71
C LEU A 51 -4.77 4.30 8.71
N ALA A 52 -4.98 5.61 8.77
CA ALA A 52 -6.29 6.23 8.80
C ALA A 52 -6.80 6.51 7.37
N ASP A 53 -7.51 5.51 6.82
CA ASP A 53 -8.07 5.54 5.46
C ASP A 53 -7.02 5.92 4.40
N PRO A 54 -6.03 5.04 4.13
CA PRO A 54 -4.99 5.30 3.14
C PRO A 54 -5.56 5.18 1.72
N GLU A 55 -5.75 6.30 1.04
CA GLU A 55 -6.38 6.33 -0.29
C GLU A 55 -5.38 6.46 -1.43
N GLY A 56 -4.41 7.37 -1.29
CA GLY A 56 -3.39 7.63 -2.29
C GLY A 56 -2.04 7.05 -1.88
N ILE A 57 -1.30 6.51 -2.84
CA ILE A 57 0.07 6.02 -2.64
C ILE A 57 0.99 6.51 -3.75
N ALA A 58 2.19 6.93 -3.39
CA ALA A 58 3.22 7.36 -4.32
C ALA A 58 4.60 6.83 -3.91
N LEU A 59 5.45 6.60 -4.90
CA LEU A 59 6.84 6.17 -4.75
C LEU A 59 7.73 7.21 -5.43
N ASP A 60 8.77 7.67 -4.73
CA ASP A 60 9.78 8.55 -5.34
C ASP A 60 11.01 7.78 -5.86
N PRO A 61 11.88 8.42 -6.66
CA PRO A 61 13.07 7.76 -7.22
C PRO A 61 14.09 7.28 -6.17
N ALA A 62 14.01 7.75 -4.93
CA ALA A 62 14.85 7.29 -3.83
C ALA A 62 14.22 6.10 -3.07
N GLY A 63 13.10 5.57 -3.56
CA GLY A 63 12.40 4.44 -2.95
C GLY A 63 11.53 4.80 -1.75
N ARG A 64 11.29 6.10 -1.49
CA ARG A 64 10.43 6.51 -0.36
C ARG A 64 8.96 6.41 -0.75
N VAL A 65 8.17 5.84 0.15
CA VAL A 65 6.72 5.64 -0.04
C VAL A 65 5.95 6.70 0.74
N TYR A 66 5.04 7.38 0.05
CA TYR A 66 4.15 8.38 0.62
C TYR A 66 2.70 7.91 0.52
N VAL A 67 1.94 8.09 1.58
CA VAL A 67 0.53 7.66 1.67
C VAL A 67 -0.33 8.83 2.13
N ALA A 68 -1.43 9.06 1.44
CA ALA A 68 -2.44 10.03 1.85
C ALA A 68 -3.44 9.37 2.81
N GLU A 69 -3.44 9.78 4.07
CA GLU A 69 -4.41 9.37 5.08
C GLU A 69 -5.57 10.36 5.10
N SER A 70 -6.63 10.03 4.39
CA SER A 70 -7.75 10.95 4.16
C SER A 70 -8.55 11.21 5.44
N ALA A 71 -8.65 10.24 6.35
CA ALA A 71 -9.37 10.43 7.62
C ALA A 71 -8.63 11.35 8.62
N LEU A 72 -7.32 11.55 8.45
CA LEU A 72 -6.50 12.42 9.30
C LEU A 72 -5.96 13.67 8.58
N HIS A 73 -6.38 13.92 7.34
CA HIS A 73 -5.98 15.08 6.53
C HIS A 73 -4.45 15.25 6.44
N ARG A 74 -3.70 14.15 6.29
CA ARG A 74 -2.24 14.21 6.26
C ARG A 74 -1.62 13.29 5.22
N ILE A 75 -0.40 13.62 4.82
CA ILE A 75 0.47 12.75 4.03
C ILE A 75 1.55 12.21 4.96
N VAL A 76 1.69 10.89 5.02
CA VAL A 76 2.75 10.24 5.79
C VAL A 76 3.76 9.59 4.86
N ARG A 77 5.03 9.63 5.27
CA ARG A 77 6.08 8.81 4.66
C ARG A 77 6.20 7.53 5.47
N LEU A 78 6.06 6.37 4.82
CA LEU A 78 6.23 5.09 5.49
C LEU A 78 7.68 4.92 5.93
N ARG A 79 7.88 4.49 7.18
CA ARG A 79 9.20 4.05 7.67
C ARG A 79 9.27 2.56 7.44
N LEU A 80 9.89 2.16 6.34
CA LEU A 80 10.09 0.76 6.02
C LEU A 80 11.30 0.24 6.80
N PRO A 81 11.28 -1.00 7.33
CA PRO A 81 12.48 -1.63 7.83
C PRO A 81 13.52 -1.69 6.70
N PRO A 82 14.83 -1.62 7.03
CA PRO A 82 15.87 -1.87 6.04
C PRO A 82 15.63 -3.22 5.35
N PRO A 83 16.00 -3.35 4.06
CA PRO A 83 15.81 -4.57 3.29
C PRO A 83 16.49 -5.80 3.90
#